data_AF-A0A521J667-F1
#
_entry.id   AF-A0A521J667-F1
#
_cell.length_a   1.000
_cell.length_b   1.000
_cell.length_c   1.000
_cell.angle_alpha   90.00
_cell.angle_beta   90.00
_cell.angle_gamma   90.00
#
_symmetry.space_group_name_H-M   'P 1'
#
loop_
_entity.id
_entity.type
_entity.pdbx_description
1 polymer ?
#
loop_
_entity_poly.entity_id
_entity_poly.type
_entity_poly.pdbx_seq_one_letter_code
_entity_poly.pdbx_strand_id
1 'polypeptide(L)'
;MVKQVYLTIDDGPSKDFRDKVNFLYERNIPAILFCVGEYIEKHKDDVVDAIRKGFLIGNHSYIHKHFSDLTIDEGKESIKLTDEIIDEIYSIAGVKRPLKVFRFPHFDLGGDNSGDDYESKWSKPQSEWFLYPRNDRRIAFQSFLKELGYTQPQFQGINSKYLSDKEMFDYYDVRCTYDQMEYFLGVDNAPYGMDKEEVILGRIDEDVPYGGRALNCLDTTDIILMHDHENTTELFYKIINRYIEKKIVFLKIE
;
A
#
# COMPACT_ATOMS: atom_id res chain seq x y z
N MET A 1 -9.20 4.44 -25.04
CA MET A 1 -9.10 3.72 -23.76
C MET A 1 -8.70 4.73 -22.70
N VAL A 2 -9.20 4.58 -21.47
CA VAL A 2 -8.83 5.43 -20.32
C VAL A 2 -7.96 4.62 -19.37
N LYS A 3 -7.01 5.26 -18.69
CA LYS A 3 -6.17 4.59 -17.71
C LYS A 3 -7.04 4.13 -16.53
N GLN A 4 -6.86 2.90 -16.09
CA GLN A 4 -7.57 2.29 -14.97
C GLN A 4 -6.57 1.90 -13.88
N VAL A 5 -6.92 2.15 -12.62
CA VAL A 5 -6.04 1.91 -11.47
C VAL A 5 -6.83 1.44 -10.25
N TYR A 6 -6.14 0.76 -9.35
CA TYR A 6 -6.59 0.48 -7.99
C TYR A 6 -5.83 1.38 -7.04
N LEU A 7 -6.54 2.11 -6.18
CA LEU A 7 -5.91 2.97 -5.18
C LEU A 7 -5.71 2.20 -3.87
N THR A 8 -4.51 2.27 -3.31
CA THR A 8 -4.20 1.76 -1.97
C THR A 8 -3.49 2.85 -1.18
N ILE A 9 -3.84 2.98 0.10
CA ILE A 9 -3.32 4.01 1.00
C ILE A 9 -2.82 3.31 2.26
N ASP A 10 -1.54 3.50 2.57
CA ASP A 10 -0.87 2.91 3.73
C ASP A 10 -0.83 3.88 4.92
N ASP A 11 -0.37 3.37 6.05
CA ASP A 11 -0.01 4.12 7.27
C ASP A 11 -1.13 4.83 8.03
N GLY A 12 -2.38 4.66 7.61
CA GLY A 12 -3.52 5.22 8.33
C GLY A 12 -3.84 4.47 9.63
N PRO A 13 -4.78 4.98 10.43
CA PRO A 13 -5.32 6.34 10.37
C PRO A 13 -4.40 7.38 11.02
N SER A 14 -4.09 8.45 10.30
CA SER A 14 -3.54 9.70 10.84
C SER A 14 -4.63 10.55 11.51
N LYS A 15 -4.23 11.70 12.07
CA LYS A 15 -5.16 12.71 12.60
C LYS A 15 -6.19 13.22 11.58
N ASP A 16 -5.84 13.29 10.30
CA ASP A 16 -6.69 13.83 9.23
C ASP A 16 -7.30 12.73 8.32
N PHE A 17 -7.17 11.45 8.71
CA PHE A 17 -7.68 10.30 8.00
C PHE A 17 -9.17 10.45 7.60
N ARG A 18 -10.01 10.93 8.53
CA ARG A 18 -11.45 11.14 8.29
C ARG A 18 -11.71 12.09 7.11
N ASP A 19 -10.94 13.15 6.99
CA ASP A 19 -11.10 14.16 5.94
C ASP A 19 -10.63 13.62 4.59
N LYS A 20 -9.50 12.87 4.56
CA LYS A 20 -9.03 12.17 3.37
C LYS A 20 -10.05 11.13 2.89
N VAL A 21 -10.63 10.34 3.79
CA VAL A 21 -11.69 9.36 3.49
C VAL A 21 -12.95 10.05 2.96
N ASN A 22 -13.39 11.15 3.56
CA ASN A 22 -14.52 11.96 3.07
C ASN A 22 -14.28 12.43 1.65
N PHE A 23 -13.09 12.97 1.40
CA PHE A 23 -12.70 13.50 0.09
C PHE A 23 -12.77 12.44 -1.01
N LEU A 24 -12.28 11.23 -0.75
CA LEU A 24 -12.36 10.09 -1.67
C LEU A 24 -13.81 9.63 -1.87
N TYR A 25 -14.58 9.52 -0.78
CA TYR A 25 -15.97 9.09 -0.80
C TYR A 25 -16.84 10.01 -1.66
N GLU A 26 -16.76 11.32 -1.45
CA GLU A 26 -17.51 12.34 -2.21
C GLU A 26 -17.22 12.29 -3.71
N ARG A 27 -16.03 11.80 -4.09
CA ARG A 27 -15.58 11.65 -5.48
C ARG A 27 -15.83 10.26 -6.04
N ASN A 28 -16.44 9.36 -5.26
CA ASN A 28 -16.66 7.96 -5.62
C ASN A 28 -15.34 7.21 -5.96
N ILE A 29 -14.27 7.51 -5.24
CA ILE A 29 -12.96 6.87 -5.43
C ILE A 29 -12.84 5.71 -4.43
N PRO A 30 -12.91 4.44 -4.90
CA PRO A 30 -12.65 3.29 -4.04
C PRO A 30 -11.16 3.19 -3.70
N ALA A 31 -10.85 2.70 -2.50
CA ALA A 31 -9.48 2.39 -2.08
C ALA A 31 -9.44 1.24 -1.05
N ILE A 32 -8.29 0.57 -0.95
CA ILE A 32 -7.90 -0.15 0.27
C ILE A 32 -7.14 0.82 1.18
N LEU A 33 -7.49 0.84 2.45
CA LEU A 33 -6.81 1.59 3.49
C LEU A 33 -6.07 0.59 4.38
N PHE A 34 -4.75 0.46 4.21
CA PHE A 34 -3.91 -0.40 5.07
C PHE A 34 -3.59 0.37 6.35
N CYS A 35 -4.19 -0.07 7.44
CA CYS A 35 -4.10 0.63 8.71
C CYS A 35 -3.17 -0.07 9.71
N VAL A 36 -2.42 0.74 10.45
CA VAL A 36 -1.54 0.30 11.54
C VAL A 36 -2.36 0.12 12.81
N GLY A 37 -2.22 -1.04 13.47
CA GLY A 37 -3.07 -1.42 14.60
C GLY A 37 -3.07 -0.41 15.74
N GLU A 38 -1.90 0.11 16.15
CA GLU A 38 -1.76 1.13 17.19
C GLU A 38 -2.51 2.44 16.84
N TYR A 39 -2.61 2.77 15.55
CA TYR A 39 -3.29 3.97 15.07
C TYR A 39 -4.80 3.76 15.02
N ILE A 40 -5.27 2.57 14.63
CA ILE A 40 -6.69 2.20 14.69
C ILE A 40 -7.21 2.37 16.11
N GLU A 41 -6.47 1.94 17.14
CA GLU A 41 -6.89 2.09 18.53
C GLU A 41 -7.09 3.54 18.97
N LYS A 42 -6.31 4.47 18.40
CA LYS A 42 -6.41 5.92 18.67
C LYS A 42 -7.53 6.61 17.88
N HIS A 43 -7.91 6.06 16.73
CA HIS A 43 -8.85 6.67 15.77
C HIS A 43 -9.99 5.71 15.36
N LYS A 44 -10.47 4.88 16.31
CA LYS A 44 -11.49 3.83 16.04
C LYS A 44 -12.71 4.37 15.30
N ASP A 45 -13.23 5.52 15.71
CA ASP A 45 -14.43 6.13 15.12
C ASP A 45 -14.26 6.54 13.65
N ASP A 46 -13.02 6.86 13.24
CA ASP A 46 -12.70 7.24 11.86
C ASP A 46 -12.62 6.02 10.95
N VAL A 47 -12.03 4.93 11.43
CA VAL A 47 -11.97 3.66 10.70
C VAL A 47 -13.37 3.03 10.58
N VAL A 48 -14.19 3.09 11.64
CA VAL A 48 -15.59 2.65 11.60
C VAL A 48 -16.40 3.39 10.53
N ASP A 49 -16.19 4.71 10.42
CA ASP A 49 -16.85 5.54 9.42
C ASP A 49 -16.38 5.23 7.99
N ALA A 50 -15.08 5.01 7.79
CA ALA A 50 -14.54 4.54 6.52
C ALA A 50 -15.17 3.20 6.07
N ILE A 51 -15.32 2.25 6.99
CA ILE A 51 -16.01 0.98 6.71
C ILE A 51 -17.47 1.21 6.30
N ARG A 52 -18.20 2.07 7.01
CA ARG A 52 -19.60 2.40 6.68
C ARG A 52 -19.74 3.10 5.33
N LYS A 53 -18.69 3.78 4.88
CA LYS A 53 -18.57 4.37 3.53
C LYS A 53 -18.16 3.38 2.44
N GLY A 54 -17.86 2.13 2.82
CA GLY A 54 -17.55 1.05 1.89
C GLY A 54 -16.06 0.91 1.55
N PHE A 55 -15.16 1.55 2.30
CA PHE A 55 -13.72 1.32 2.14
C PHE A 55 -13.31 -0.02 2.75
N LEU A 56 -12.36 -0.71 2.09
CA LEU A 56 -11.77 -1.93 2.59
C LEU A 56 -10.59 -1.60 3.51
N ILE A 57 -10.70 -1.97 4.79
CA ILE A 57 -9.60 -1.85 5.75
C ILE A 57 -8.67 -3.07 5.66
N GLY A 58 -7.42 -2.81 5.30
CA GLY A 58 -6.32 -3.76 5.27
C GLY A 58 -5.48 -3.71 6.55
N ASN A 59 -4.76 -4.79 6.81
CA ASN A 59 -3.84 -4.91 7.95
C ASN A 59 -2.44 -4.45 7.54
N HIS A 60 -1.86 -3.50 8.29
CA HIS A 60 -0.51 -2.99 8.08
C HIS A 60 0.43 -3.22 9.29
N SER A 61 0.23 -4.34 9.99
CA SER A 61 0.89 -4.70 11.25
C SER A 61 0.54 -3.77 12.41
N TYR A 62 1.07 -4.05 13.62
CA TYR A 62 0.65 -3.32 14.82
C TYR A 62 1.37 -1.98 15.03
N ILE A 63 2.69 -1.93 14.81
CA ILE A 63 3.53 -0.74 15.08
C ILE A 63 4.45 -0.35 13.92
N HIS A 64 4.14 -0.81 12.71
CA HIS A 64 4.86 -0.43 11.47
C HIS A 64 6.39 -0.66 11.54
N LYS A 65 6.82 -1.77 12.15
CA LYS A 65 8.24 -2.15 12.17
C LYS A 65 8.61 -2.91 10.90
N HIS A 66 9.87 -2.77 10.47
CA HIS A 66 10.50 -3.68 9.53
C HIS A 66 10.43 -5.11 10.06
N PHE A 67 9.92 -6.04 9.26
CA PHE A 67 9.79 -7.45 9.66
C PHE A 67 11.14 -8.16 9.74
N SER A 68 12.20 -7.63 9.14
CA SER A 68 13.59 -8.08 9.30
C SER A 68 14.12 -7.80 10.70
N ASP A 69 13.61 -6.77 11.38
CA ASP A 69 13.97 -6.41 12.75
C ASP A 69 13.19 -7.20 13.80
N LEU A 70 12.21 -7.98 13.38
CA LEU A 70 11.37 -8.80 14.24
C LEU A 70 11.80 -10.26 14.21
N THR A 71 11.64 -10.97 15.33
CA THR A 71 11.55 -12.43 15.29
C THR A 71 10.30 -12.86 14.52
N ILE A 72 10.26 -14.11 14.05
CA ILE A 72 9.07 -14.65 13.37
C ILE A 72 7.84 -14.56 14.28
N ASP A 73 7.99 -14.89 15.56
CA ASP A 73 6.88 -14.87 16.51
C ASP A 73 6.37 -13.45 16.78
N GLU A 74 7.26 -12.46 16.93
CA GLU A 74 6.86 -11.05 17.06
C GLU A 74 6.13 -10.53 15.81
N GLY A 75 6.61 -10.89 14.61
CA GLY A 75 5.93 -10.52 13.37
C GLY A 75 4.55 -11.16 13.25
N LYS A 76 4.41 -12.44 13.61
CA LYS A 76 3.11 -13.13 13.62
C LYS A 76 2.14 -12.53 14.64
N GLU A 77 2.61 -12.22 15.84
CA GLU A 77 1.80 -11.59 16.87
C GLU A 77 1.35 -10.19 16.43
N SER A 78 2.24 -9.41 15.80
CA SER A 78 1.91 -8.10 15.22
C SER A 78 0.81 -8.18 14.17
N ILE A 79 0.85 -9.18 13.28
CA ILE A 79 -0.22 -9.43 12.29
C ILE A 79 -1.52 -9.77 12.99
N LYS A 80 -1.48 -10.72 13.93
CA LYS A 80 -2.66 -11.26 14.61
C LYS A 80 -3.36 -10.19 15.46
N LEU A 81 -2.62 -9.39 16.21
CA LEU A 81 -3.18 -8.32 17.04
C LEU A 81 -3.93 -7.29 16.19
N THR A 82 -3.32 -6.84 15.09
CA THR A 82 -4.00 -5.92 14.15
C THR A 82 -5.21 -6.58 13.47
N ASP A 83 -5.16 -7.89 13.20
CA ASP A 83 -6.29 -8.64 12.65
C ASP A 83 -7.50 -8.63 13.59
N GLU A 84 -7.28 -8.87 14.88
CA GLU A 84 -8.30 -8.83 15.94
C GLU A 84 -8.90 -7.43 16.09
N ILE A 85 -8.07 -6.38 16.07
CA ILE A 85 -8.52 -4.98 16.12
C ILE A 85 -9.39 -4.64 14.91
N ILE A 86 -9.00 -5.06 13.70
CA ILE A 86 -9.80 -4.82 12.50
C ILE A 86 -11.14 -5.56 12.57
N ASP A 87 -11.15 -6.82 13.02
CA ASP A 87 -12.39 -7.60 13.20
C ASP A 87 -13.33 -6.93 14.23
N GLU A 88 -12.79 -6.35 15.32
CA GLU A 88 -13.55 -5.53 16.29
C GLU A 88 -14.20 -4.31 15.60
N ILE A 89 -13.44 -3.58 14.79
CA ILE A 89 -13.92 -2.35 14.13
C ILE A 89 -15.00 -2.65 13.08
N TYR A 90 -14.87 -3.73 12.31
CA TYR A 90 -15.94 -4.20 11.42
C TYR A 90 -17.22 -4.58 12.20
N SER A 91 -17.07 -5.23 13.35
CA SER A 91 -18.18 -5.55 14.25
C SER A 91 -18.89 -4.28 14.74
N ILE A 92 -18.14 -3.26 15.19
CA ILE A 92 -18.69 -1.96 15.61
C ILE A 92 -19.39 -1.23 14.44
N ALA A 93 -18.82 -1.34 13.23
CA ALA A 93 -19.42 -0.76 12.03
C ALA A 93 -20.74 -1.44 11.64
N GLY A 94 -21.00 -2.67 12.12
CA GLY A 94 -22.15 -3.49 11.72
C GLY A 94 -21.99 -4.08 10.33
N VAL A 95 -20.75 -4.23 9.84
CA VAL A 95 -20.43 -4.69 8.49
C VAL A 95 -19.58 -5.94 8.60
N LYS A 96 -19.92 -6.99 7.87
CA LYS A 96 -19.06 -8.18 7.78
C LYS A 96 -17.79 -7.82 7.00
N ARG A 97 -16.61 -8.06 7.59
CA ARG A 97 -15.32 -7.91 6.90
C ARG A 97 -15.32 -8.73 5.60
N PRO A 98 -15.24 -8.09 4.42
CA PRO A 98 -15.41 -8.81 3.15
C PRO A 98 -14.16 -9.60 2.79
N LEU A 99 -12.98 -9.07 3.09
CA LEU A 99 -11.69 -9.65 2.74
C LEU A 99 -10.63 -9.35 3.81
N LYS A 100 -9.71 -10.30 4.02
CA LYS A 100 -8.48 -10.06 4.79
C LYS A 100 -7.35 -9.79 3.81
N VAL A 101 -6.93 -8.53 3.73
CA VAL A 101 -5.77 -8.09 2.94
C VAL A 101 -4.68 -7.57 3.88
N PHE A 102 -3.44 -7.89 3.56
CA PHE A 102 -2.27 -7.52 4.36
C PHE A 102 -1.20 -6.90 3.47
N ARG A 103 -0.50 -5.90 3.98
CA ARG A 103 0.70 -5.36 3.35
C ARG A 103 1.78 -5.22 4.41
N PHE A 104 2.97 -5.72 4.12
CA PHE A 104 4.13 -5.54 4.99
C PHE A 104 4.55 -4.07 5.02
N PRO A 105 4.80 -3.47 6.21
CA PRO A 105 5.53 -2.21 6.33
C PRO A 105 6.80 -2.23 5.49
N HIS A 106 7.07 -1.13 4.76
CA HIS A 106 8.26 -0.97 3.91
C HIS A 106 8.43 -2.05 2.83
N PHE A 107 7.39 -2.82 2.54
CA PHE A 107 7.46 -4.03 1.72
C PHE A 107 8.48 -5.08 2.20
N ASP A 108 8.89 -5.02 3.47
CA ASP A 108 9.88 -5.91 4.04
C ASP A 108 9.25 -7.26 4.41
N LEU A 109 9.69 -8.31 3.72
CA LEU A 109 9.18 -9.67 3.88
C LEU A 109 9.87 -10.46 5.00
N GLY A 110 10.64 -9.78 5.84
CA GLY A 110 11.42 -10.39 6.91
C GLY A 110 12.78 -10.89 6.44
N GLY A 111 13.50 -10.12 5.62
CA GLY A 111 14.85 -10.46 5.13
C GLY A 111 15.94 -10.40 6.21
N ASP A 112 17.21 -10.53 5.79
CA ASP A 112 18.37 -10.58 6.70
C ASP A 112 18.74 -9.25 7.37
N ASN A 113 18.46 -8.11 6.73
CA ASN A 113 18.76 -6.79 7.25
C ASN A 113 17.55 -5.87 7.06
N SER A 114 17.23 -5.05 8.07
CA SER A 114 16.47 -3.82 7.83
C SER A 114 17.38 -2.88 7.06
N GLY A 115 16.87 -2.33 5.98
CA GLY A 115 17.69 -1.49 5.10
C GLY A 115 18.29 -2.24 3.92
N ASP A 116 17.43 -2.93 3.19
CA ASP A 116 17.37 -2.66 1.76
C ASP A 116 15.95 -2.14 1.51
N ASP A 117 15.78 -0.82 1.57
CA ASP A 117 14.54 -0.13 1.16
C ASP A 117 14.03 -0.75 -0.15
N TYR A 118 12.72 -0.83 -0.39
CA TYR A 118 12.19 -1.31 -1.69
C TYR A 118 12.92 -0.62 -2.85
N GLU A 119 13.31 0.64 -2.64
CA GLU A 119 14.06 1.48 -3.57
C GLU A 119 15.57 1.21 -3.67
N SER A 120 16.24 0.69 -2.63
CA SER A 120 17.66 0.27 -2.68
C SER A 120 17.88 -0.90 -3.65
N LYS A 121 16.79 -1.55 -4.09
CA LYS A 121 16.82 -2.53 -5.17
C LYS A 121 17.09 -1.84 -6.51
N TRP A 122 16.55 -0.66 -6.80
CA TRP A 122 16.77 0.02 -8.10
C TRP A 122 18.22 0.45 -8.35
N SER A 123 19.06 0.54 -7.30
CA SER A 123 20.50 0.77 -7.42
C SER A 123 21.34 -0.51 -7.57
N LYS A 124 20.74 -1.70 -7.43
CA LYS A 124 21.37 -3.00 -7.69
C LYS A 124 21.13 -3.44 -9.15
N PRO A 125 21.98 -4.30 -9.74
CA PRO A 125 21.68 -4.93 -11.03
C PRO A 125 20.34 -5.69 -10.98
N GLN A 126 19.56 -5.68 -12.06
CA GLN A 126 18.24 -6.33 -12.14
C GLN A 126 18.27 -7.83 -11.75
N SER A 127 19.39 -8.49 -11.99
CA SER A 127 19.64 -9.90 -11.59
C SER A 127 19.77 -10.11 -10.08
N GLU A 128 19.94 -9.05 -9.30
CA GLU A 128 20.24 -9.09 -7.87
C GLU A 128 19.09 -8.55 -7.00
N TRP A 129 18.02 -8.01 -7.61
CA TRP A 129 16.84 -7.48 -6.90
C TRP A 129 16.12 -8.52 -6.03
N PHE A 130 16.33 -9.81 -6.32
CA PHE A 130 15.62 -10.94 -5.73
C PHE A 130 16.54 -12.05 -5.18
N LEU A 131 17.84 -11.77 -5.00
CA LEU A 131 18.77 -12.71 -4.34
C LEU A 131 18.53 -12.68 -2.83
N TYR A 132 17.54 -13.42 -2.34
CA TYR A 132 17.21 -13.50 -0.91
C TYR A 132 17.95 -14.66 -0.22
N PRO A 133 18.81 -14.39 0.78
CA PRO A 133 19.56 -15.44 1.49
C PRO A 133 18.72 -16.22 2.53
N ARG A 134 17.50 -15.76 2.86
CA ARG A 134 16.57 -16.40 3.83
C ARG A 134 15.12 -16.44 3.39
N ASN A 135 14.84 -17.30 2.39
CA ASN A 135 13.48 -17.55 1.91
C ASN A 135 12.56 -18.22 2.97
N ASP A 136 13.15 -18.85 3.99
CA ASP A 136 12.45 -19.52 5.09
C ASP A 136 11.58 -18.57 5.92
N ARG A 137 12.07 -17.36 6.23
CA ARG A 137 11.30 -16.35 6.97
C ARG A 137 10.11 -15.84 6.15
N ARG A 138 10.33 -15.52 4.87
CA ARG A 138 9.26 -15.17 3.93
C ARG A 138 8.20 -16.28 3.89
N ILE A 139 8.61 -17.53 3.70
CA ILE A 139 7.70 -18.69 3.69
C ILE A 139 6.92 -18.79 5.01
N ALA A 140 7.56 -18.55 6.16
CA ALA A 140 6.91 -18.62 7.46
C ALA A 140 5.79 -17.56 7.61
N PHE A 141 6.04 -16.32 7.20
CA PHE A 141 5.00 -15.28 7.24
C PHE A 141 3.90 -15.52 6.20
N GLN A 142 4.25 -15.91 4.98
CA GLN A 142 3.28 -16.20 3.93
C GLN A 142 2.37 -17.39 4.28
N SER A 143 2.93 -18.43 4.88
CA SER A 143 2.17 -19.57 5.40
C SER A 143 1.22 -19.15 6.51
N PHE A 144 1.67 -18.24 7.40
CA PHE A 144 0.83 -17.72 8.47
C PHE A 144 -0.31 -16.82 7.95
N LEU A 145 -0.04 -15.94 6.99
CA LEU A 145 -1.07 -15.15 6.30
C LEU A 145 -2.13 -16.07 5.68
N LYS A 146 -1.70 -17.15 5.01
CA LYS A 146 -2.60 -18.18 4.47
C LYS A 146 -3.45 -18.85 5.55
N GLU A 147 -2.84 -19.25 6.67
CA GLU A 147 -3.54 -19.89 7.80
C GLU A 147 -4.62 -18.98 8.38
N LEU A 148 -4.37 -17.67 8.45
CA LEU A 148 -5.33 -16.67 8.88
C LEU A 148 -6.38 -16.28 7.81
N GLY A 149 -6.27 -16.83 6.60
CA GLY A 149 -7.20 -16.59 5.51
C GLY A 149 -6.99 -15.27 4.76
N TYR A 150 -5.79 -14.68 4.84
CA TYR A 150 -5.42 -13.54 4.01
C TYR A 150 -5.33 -13.93 2.54
N THR A 151 -5.65 -12.99 1.66
CA THR A 151 -5.53 -13.14 0.20
C THR A 151 -5.32 -11.79 -0.46
N GLN A 152 -4.77 -11.80 -1.67
CA GLN A 152 -4.82 -10.63 -2.53
C GLN A 152 -6.21 -10.46 -3.15
N PRO A 153 -6.69 -9.21 -3.32
CA PRO A 153 -7.82 -8.91 -4.19
C PRO A 153 -7.57 -9.34 -5.64
N GLN A 154 -8.66 -9.51 -6.41
CA GLN A 154 -8.52 -9.80 -7.84
C GLN A 154 -8.20 -8.53 -8.64
N PHE A 155 -6.94 -8.14 -8.68
CA PHE A 155 -6.49 -7.04 -9.53
C PHE A 155 -6.48 -7.46 -11.01
N GLN A 156 -7.41 -6.92 -11.80
CA GLN A 156 -7.58 -7.26 -13.20
C GLN A 156 -6.82 -6.31 -14.11
N GLY A 157 -6.36 -6.83 -15.26
CA GLY A 157 -5.78 -6.01 -16.33
C GLY A 157 -4.32 -5.58 -16.11
N ILE A 158 -3.64 -6.11 -15.09
CA ILE A 158 -2.22 -5.84 -14.87
C ILE A 158 -1.41 -6.58 -15.94
N ASN A 159 -0.62 -5.83 -16.70
CA ASN A 159 0.24 -6.39 -17.74
C ASN A 159 1.58 -6.78 -17.15
N SER A 160 1.83 -8.07 -17.05
CA SER A 160 3.04 -8.60 -16.43
C SER A 160 4.33 -8.14 -17.12
N LYS A 161 4.31 -7.69 -18.37
CA LYS A 161 5.53 -7.25 -19.09
C LYS A 161 6.24 -6.08 -18.42
N TYR A 162 5.53 -5.23 -17.67
CA TYR A 162 6.09 -4.07 -16.96
C TYR A 162 6.56 -4.37 -15.54
N LEU A 163 6.17 -5.51 -14.98
CA LEU A 163 6.51 -5.87 -13.61
C LEU A 163 7.96 -6.31 -13.50
N SER A 164 8.69 -5.76 -12.54
CA SER A 164 10.01 -6.23 -12.15
C SER A 164 9.93 -7.55 -11.38
N ASP A 165 8.99 -7.63 -10.43
CA ASP A 165 8.67 -8.84 -9.67
C ASP A 165 7.53 -9.61 -10.35
N LYS A 166 7.87 -10.74 -10.98
CA LYS A 166 6.88 -11.61 -11.65
C LYS A 166 6.10 -12.48 -10.67
N GLU A 167 6.61 -12.65 -9.45
CA GLU A 167 6.04 -13.53 -8.44
C GLU A 167 5.16 -12.76 -7.45
N MET A 168 5.00 -11.44 -7.59
CA MET A 168 4.27 -10.61 -6.62
C MET A 168 2.82 -11.08 -6.36
N PHE A 169 2.20 -11.77 -7.32
CA PHE A 169 0.83 -12.31 -7.21
C PHE A 169 0.77 -13.76 -6.71
N ASP A 170 1.92 -14.41 -6.49
CA ASP A 170 1.99 -15.78 -5.96
C ASP A 170 1.90 -15.83 -4.42
N TYR A 171 1.95 -14.66 -3.78
CA TYR A 171 1.96 -14.49 -2.32
C TYR A 171 0.61 -13.98 -1.79
N TYR A 172 0.45 -13.95 -0.47
CA TYR A 172 -0.79 -13.55 0.21
C TYR A 172 -0.81 -12.07 0.62
N ASP A 173 0.35 -11.39 0.62
CA ASP A 173 0.44 -9.95 0.85
C ASP A 173 0.20 -9.15 -0.43
N VAL A 174 -0.27 -7.91 -0.27
CA VAL A 174 -0.56 -6.99 -1.37
C VAL A 174 0.63 -6.06 -1.58
N ARG A 175 1.16 -6.06 -2.81
CA ARG A 175 2.21 -5.13 -3.28
C ARG A 175 1.61 -3.95 -4.05
N CYS A 176 2.46 -3.11 -4.64
CA CYS A 176 2.05 -2.07 -5.59
C CYS A 176 2.77 -2.24 -6.93
N THR A 177 2.19 -1.71 -8.01
CA THR A 177 2.85 -1.64 -9.33
C THR A 177 3.31 -0.21 -9.65
N TYR A 178 2.82 0.78 -8.90
CA TYR A 178 3.18 2.19 -9.03
C TYR A 178 3.24 2.83 -7.64
N ASP A 179 4.44 3.25 -7.22
CA ASP A 179 4.64 4.05 -6.01
C ASP A 179 4.66 5.53 -6.37
N GLN A 180 3.79 6.32 -5.74
CA GLN A 180 3.69 7.76 -5.95
C GLN A 180 4.78 8.57 -5.21
N MET A 181 5.44 7.97 -4.22
CA MET A 181 6.63 8.53 -3.54
C MET A 181 6.39 9.84 -2.78
N GLU A 182 5.15 10.17 -2.40
CA GLU A 182 4.85 11.42 -1.70
C GLU A 182 5.43 11.49 -0.28
N TYR A 183 5.76 10.35 0.32
CA TYR A 183 6.44 10.26 1.62
C TYR A 183 7.85 10.88 1.62
N PHE A 184 8.43 11.14 0.45
CA PHE A 184 9.72 11.84 0.33
C PHE A 184 9.61 13.37 0.44
N LEU A 185 8.42 13.95 0.47
CA LEU A 185 8.25 15.40 0.53
C LEU A 185 9.01 16.01 1.73
N GLY A 186 9.95 16.91 1.45
CA GLY A 186 10.77 17.57 2.46
C GLY A 186 11.84 16.69 3.12
N VAL A 187 12.07 15.46 2.64
CA VAL A 187 13.12 14.57 3.16
C VAL A 187 14.48 14.95 2.56
N ASP A 188 15.45 15.23 3.43
CA ASP A 188 16.82 15.55 3.00
C ASP A 188 17.44 14.41 2.19
N ASN A 189 18.06 14.76 1.05
CA ASN A 189 18.67 13.80 0.12
C ASN A 189 17.70 12.75 -0.45
N ALA A 190 16.40 13.08 -0.56
CA ALA A 190 15.45 12.23 -1.26
C ALA A 190 15.94 11.87 -2.67
N PRO A 191 15.76 10.61 -3.11
CA PRO A 191 16.21 10.16 -4.41
C PRO A 191 15.49 10.95 -5.53
N TYR A 192 16.19 11.20 -6.63
CA TYR A 192 15.64 11.83 -7.83
C TYR A 192 15.03 13.23 -7.63
N GLY A 193 15.31 13.90 -6.50
CA GLY A 193 14.71 15.20 -6.17
C GLY A 193 13.26 15.10 -5.67
N MET A 194 12.85 13.92 -5.18
CA MET A 194 11.51 13.69 -4.61
C MET A 194 11.26 14.44 -3.29
N ASP A 195 12.22 15.25 -2.82
CA ASP A 195 12.03 16.19 -1.72
C ASP A 195 11.05 17.31 -2.07
N LYS A 196 10.73 17.48 -3.37
CA LYS A 196 9.95 18.60 -3.91
C LYS A 196 8.59 18.17 -4.43
N GLU A 197 7.58 18.97 -4.08
CA GLU A 197 6.20 18.77 -4.51
C GLU A 197 6.06 18.66 -6.04
N GLU A 198 6.72 19.55 -6.80
CA GLU A 198 6.61 19.57 -8.25
C GLU A 198 7.20 18.32 -8.92
N VAL A 199 8.20 17.69 -8.31
CA VAL A 199 8.82 16.46 -8.80
C VAL A 199 7.91 15.28 -8.50
N ILE A 200 7.37 15.19 -7.28
CA ILE A 200 6.39 14.16 -6.90
C ILE A 200 5.16 14.22 -7.81
N LEU A 201 4.57 15.41 -8.01
CA LEU A 201 3.43 15.58 -8.92
C LEU A 201 3.80 15.28 -10.38
N GLY A 202 5.00 15.67 -10.81
CA GLY A 202 5.52 15.39 -12.15
C GLY A 202 5.64 13.91 -12.47
N ARG A 203 5.87 13.06 -11.45
CA ARG A 203 5.95 11.61 -11.58
C ARG A 203 4.71 11.00 -12.27
N ILE A 204 3.54 11.58 -12.05
CA ILE A 204 2.25 11.16 -12.62
C ILE A 204 2.25 11.26 -14.17
N ASP A 205 3.10 12.13 -14.73
CA ASP A 205 3.22 12.38 -16.16
C ASP A 205 4.38 11.62 -16.82
N GLU A 206 5.18 10.87 -16.05
CA GLU A 206 6.29 10.08 -16.58
C GLU A 206 5.84 8.89 -17.44
N ASP A 207 6.60 8.61 -18.49
CA ASP A 207 6.41 7.44 -19.36
C ASP A 207 7.63 6.53 -19.29
N VAL A 208 7.81 5.88 -18.13
CA VAL A 208 8.93 4.96 -17.86
C VAL A 208 8.40 3.61 -17.37
N PRO A 209 7.62 2.89 -18.19
CA PRO A 209 6.84 1.75 -17.72
C PRO A 209 7.69 0.56 -17.27
N TYR A 210 8.87 0.35 -17.89
CA TYR A 210 9.82 -0.69 -17.45
C TYR A 210 10.61 -0.32 -16.19
N GLY A 211 10.49 0.92 -15.71
CA GLY A 211 11.01 1.38 -14.43
C GLY A 211 9.94 1.41 -13.33
N GLY A 212 8.86 0.64 -13.46
CA GLY A 212 7.74 0.62 -12.51
C GLY A 212 6.81 1.84 -12.58
N ARG A 213 6.85 2.60 -13.69
CA ARG A 213 6.09 3.85 -13.86
C ARG A 213 5.18 3.77 -15.08
N ALA A 214 4.29 2.77 -15.07
CA ALA A 214 3.41 2.45 -16.20
C ALA A 214 2.05 3.18 -16.16
N LEU A 215 1.94 4.23 -15.35
CA LEU A 215 0.69 4.96 -15.15
C LEU A 215 0.13 5.56 -16.47
N ASN A 216 1.00 5.91 -17.42
CA ASN A 216 0.58 6.43 -18.73
C ASN A 216 0.42 5.35 -19.83
N CYS A 217 0.61 4.07 -19.50
CA CYS A 217 0.35 2.94 -20.40
C CYS A 217 -1.10 2.45 -20.29
N LEU A 218 -1.83 2.43 -21.41
CA LEU A 218 -3.27 2.08 -21.45
C LEU A 218 -3.55 0.58 -21.54
N ASP A 219 -2.54 -0.24 -21.81
CA ASP A 219 -2.65 -1.71 -21.91
C ASP A 219 -2.31 -2.43 -20.60
N THR A 220 -2.25 -1.69 -19.48
CA THR A 220 -2.10 -2.20 -18.12
C THR A 220 -2.94 -1.38 -17.15
N THR A 221 -3.45 -2.04 -16.11
CA THR A 221 -3.87 -1.38 -14.88
C THR A 221 -2.70 -1.26 -13.91
N ASP A 222 -2.83 -0.40 -12.90
CA ASP A 222 -1.84 -0.26 -11.83
C ASP A 222 -2.47 -0.31 -10.44
N ILE A 223 -1.71 -0.82 -9.47
CA ILE A 223 -1.99 -0.70 -8.03
C ILE A 223 -1.14 0.46 -7.52
N ILE A 224 -1.79 1.59 -7.27
CA ILE A 224 -1.14 2.80 -6.76
C ILE A 224 -0.93 2.67 -5.26
N LEU A 225 0.29 2.91 -4.80
CA LEU A 225 0.62 3.16 -3.41
C LEU A 225 0.64 4.68 -3.16
N MET A 226 -0.08 5.09 -2.12
CA MET A 226 0.02 6.38 -1.45
C MET A 226 -0.02 6.14 0.07
N HIS A 227 0.17 7.18 0.88
CA HIS A 227 0.22 7.10 2.33
C HIS A 227 -0.67 8.15 2.99
N ASP A 228 -1.23 7.79 4.13
CA ASP A 228 -1.95 8.67 5.02
C ASP A 228 -1.01 9.30 6.06
N HIS A 229 -0.14 10.22 5.62
CA HIS A 229 0.73 10.96 6.55
C HIS A 229 0.25 12.39 6.79
N GLU A 230 0.50 12.92 7.99
CA GLU A 230 0.12 14.29 8.35
C GLU A 230 0.99 15.34 7.63
N ASN A 231 2.27 15.04 7.38
CA ASN A 231 3.19 15.96 6.69
C ASN A 231 2.91 16.07 5.18
N THR A 232 2.11 15.17 4.61
CA THR A 232 1.80 15.14 3.17
C THR A 232 0.31 15.38 2.88
N THR A 233 -0.50 15.76 3.87
CA THR A 233 -1.95 16.01 3.73
C THR A 233 -2.33 16.88 2.53
N GLU A 234 -1.70 18.05 2.39
CA GLU A 234 -2.01 18.95 1.26
C GLU A 234 -1.62 18.33 -0.08
N LEU A 235 -0.52 17.58 -0.11
CA LEU A 235 -0.03 16.90 -1.30
C LEU A 235 -0.93 15.72 -1.69
N PHE A 236 -1.49 14.99 -0.72
CA PHE A 236 -2.47 13.92 -0.95
C PHE A 236 -3.63 14.43 -1.81
N TYR A 237 -4.25 15.55 -1.44
CA TYR A 237 -5.36 16.13 -2.20
C TYR A 237 -4.94 16.58 -3.60
N LYS A 238 -3.75 17.16 -3.75
CA LYS A 238 -3.21 17.57 -5.06
C LYS A 238 -2.97 16.38 -5.97
N ILE A 239 -2.40 15.28 -5.45
CA ILE A 239 -2.16 14.04 -6.20
C ILE A 239 -3.48 13.45 -6.70
N ILE A 240 -4.48 13.29 -5.81
CA ILE A 240 -5.77 12.72 -6.21
C ILE A 240 -6.46 13.61 -7.25
N ASN A 241 -6.45 14.94 -7.07
CA ASN A 241 -6.98 15.87 -8.07
C ASN A 241 -6.24 15.74 -9.42
N ARG A 242 -4.92 15.56 -9.40
CA ARG A 242 -4.13 15.35 -10.62
C ARG A 242 -4.51 14.08 -11.36
N TYR A 243 -4.77 12.98 -10.64
CA TYR A 243 -5.30 11.75 -11.25
C TYR A 243 -6.68 11.97 -11.89
N ILE A 244 -7.56 12.71 -11.21
CA ILE A 244 -8.89 13.06 -11.74
C ILE A 244 -8.78 13.92 -13.00
N GLU A 245 -7.91 14.94 -13.02
CA GLU A 245 -7.64 15.79 -14.19
C GLU A 245 -7.17 14.98 -15.39
N LYS A 246 -6.34 13.95 -15.16
CA LYS A 246 -5.89 12.99 -16.17
C LYS A 246 -6.96 11.99 -16.59
N LYS A 247 -8.16 12.05 -16.01
CA LYS A 247 -9.29 11.16 -16.30
C LYS A 247 -8.95 9.69 -16.01
N ILE A 248 -8.12 9.45 -14.99
CA ILE A 248 -7.85 8.11 -14.49
C ILE A 248 -9.12 7.56 -13.85
N VAL A 249 -9.45 6.31 -14.17
CA VAL A 249 -10.59 5.59 -13.62
C VAL A 249 -10.12 4.73 -12.46
N PHE A 250 -10.70 4.94 -11.28
CA PHE A 250 -10.44 4.14 -10.09
C PHE A 250 -11.38 2.93 -10.05
N LEU A 251 -10.80 1.74 -10.02
CA LEU A 251 -11.51 0.47 -10.02
C LEU A 251 -11.89 0.05 -8.61
N LYS A 252 -13.09 -0.51 -8.47
CA LYS A 252 -13.51 -1.15 -7.23
C LYS A 252 -12.68 -2.40 -6.99
N ILE A 253 -12.45 -2.67 -5.72
CA ILE A 253 -11.66 -3.80 -5.24
C ILE A 253 -12.66 -4.86 -4.81
N GLU A 254 -12.62 -6.01 -5.48
CA GLU A 254 -13.51 -7.16 -5.31
C GLU A 254 -12.74 -8.39 -4.83
#